data_AF-A0A4U0VGJ9-F1
#
_entry.id   AF-A0A4U0VGJ9-F1
#
_cell.length_a   1.000
_cell.length_b   1.000
_cell.length_c   1.000
_cell.angle_alpha   90.00
_cell.angle_beta   90.00
_cell.angle_gamma   90.00
#
_symmetry.space_group_name_H-M   'P 1'
#
loop_
_entity.id
_entity.type
_entity.pdbx_description
1 polymer ?
#
loop_
_entity_poly.entity_id
_entity_poly.type
_entity_poly.pdbx_seq_one_letter_code
_entity_poly.pdbx_strand_id
1 'polypeptide(L)'
;MSGGGRHGFEEPFTPRGCRYRWYTTEEICMILDRFDGVVFIGDDMLRHIYAAFNILLRENVALGGLEQWKMTDIERDSCRCDHQFVKAECSGFLVSSSEEITKHDSEGGHRSPFYCQRTPHSFLQISGSPAPETLHTTLADLLAKDHDSYKPVPMVHSIGLSTALEWLSAAKSMDEWLAIADKSLRNTPFLWVGPAAAGHLKPPAQIVGQGNNAL
;
A
#
# COMPACT_ATOMS: atom_id res chain seq x y z
N MET A 1 -4.98 16.65 9.54
CA MET A 1 -3.49 16.69 9.49
C MET A 1 -3.00 17.65 10.58
N SER A 2 -1.92 17.30 11.28
CA SER A 2 -1.47 17.94 12.54
C SER A 2 -0.93 19.39 12.39
N GLY A 3 -1.09 20.06 11.25
CA GLY A 3 -0.55 21.42 11.05
C GLY A 3 0.96 21.55 11.32
N GLY A 4 1.69 20.42 11.26
CA GLY A 4 3.14 20.37 11.37
C GLY A 4 3.82 20.85 10.09
N GLY A 5 5.15 20.90 10.13
CA GLY A 5 5.97 21.33 9.01
C GLY A 5 7.34 20.68 9.02
N ARG A 6 8.08 20.89 7.94
CA ARG A 6 9.53 20.61 7.91
C ARG A 6 10.26 21.91 8.24
N HIS A 7 11.23 21.86 9.15
CA HIS A 7 12.09 23.00 9.49
C HIS A 7 13.39 22.97 8.68
N GLY A 8 13.29 22.73 7.36
CA GLY A 8 14.40 22.56 6.43
C GLY A 8 13.98 21.71 5.23
N PHE A 9 14.70 21.78 4.10
CA PHE A 9 14.37 21.01 2.90
C PHE A 9 14.55 19.49 3.11
N GLU A 10 15.60 19.10 3.83
CA GLU A 10 15.98 17.71 4.13
C GLU A 10 15.59 17.26 5.55
N GLU A 11 14.84 18.09 6.28
CA GLU A 11 14.47 17.79 7.66
C GLU A 11 13.21 16.90 7.72
N PRO A 12 13.13 15.96 8.69
CA PRO A 12 11.94 15.18 8.90
C PRO A 12 10.74 16.07 9.24
N PHE A 13 9.54 15.63 8.81
CA PHE A 13 8.31 16.34 9.15
C PHE A 13 8.09 16.32 10.66
N THR A 14 8.00 17.50 11.26
CA THR A 14 7.71 17.69 12.68
C THR A 14 6.22 18.00 12.86
N PRO A 15 5.40 17.11 13.43
CA PRO A 15 4.00 17.38 13.71
C PRO A 15 3.84 18.51 14.75
N ARG A 16 2.80 19.34 14.59
CA ARG A 16 2.42 20.33 15.61
C ARG A 16 1.28 19.77 16.46
N GLY A 17 1.43 19.79 17.78
CA GLY A 17 0.36 19.34 18.70
C GLY A 17 0.01 17.85 18.64
N CYS A 18 0.79 17.03 17.93
CA CYS A 18 0.66 15.58 17.91
C CYS A 18 2.05 14.95 18.06
N ARG A 19 2.15 13.83 18.77
CA ARG A 19 3.35 12.99 18.74
C ARG A 19 3.08 11.83 17.80
N TYR A 20 3.91 11.68 16.76
CA TYR A 20 3.94 10.41 16.03
C TYR A 20 4.72 9.41 16.87
N ARG A 21 4.10 8.25 17.10
CA ARG A 21 4.77 7.10 17.69
C ARG A 21 5.27 6.23 16.56
N TRP A 22 6.57 5.94 16.57
CA TRP A 22 7.11 4.83 15.80
C TRP A 22 6.71 3.55 16.49
N TYR A 23 5.90 2.73 15.81
CA TYR A 23 5.54 1.41 16.30
C TYR A 23 6.64 0.43 15.91
N THR A 24 7.01 -0.43 16.86
CA THR A 24 7.79 -1.65 16.57
C THR A 24 6.96 -2.60 15.71
N THR A 25 7.61 -3.53 15.01
CA THR A 25 6.89 -4.49 14.19
C THR A 25 5.95 -5.37 15.00
N GLU A 26 6.32 -5.75 16.24
CA GLU A 26 5.43 -6.46 17.17
C GLU A 26 4.16 -5.64 17.48
N GLU A 27 4.29 -4.34 17.76
CA GLU A 27 3.14 -3.46 17.99
C GLU A 27 2.27 -3.32 16.74
N ILE A 28 2.88 -3.26 15.55
CA ILE A 28 2.16 -3.24 14.29
C ILE A 28 1.36 -4.55 14.13
N CYS A 29 1.98 -5.72 14.37
CA CYS A 29 1.27 -6.99 14.30
C CYS A 29 0.09 -7.04 15.30
N MET A 30 0.27 -6.55 16.53
CA MET A 30 -0.81 -6.48 17.53
C MET A 30 -1.97 -5.55 17.09
N ILE A 31 -1.65 -4.46 16.38
CA ILE A 31 -2.67 -3.59 15.78
C ILE A 31 -3.41 -4.34 14.67
N LEU A 32 -2.68 -5.04 13.80
CA LEU A 32 -3.23 -5.77 12.67
C LEU A 32 -4.08 -6.98 13.08
N ASP A 33 -3.78 -7.63 14.21
CA ASP A 33 -4.55 -8.76 14.76
C ASP A 33 -6.03 -8.42 15.04
N ARG A 34 -6.37 -7.13 15.09
CA ARG A 34 -7.74 -6.64 15.25
C ARG A 34 -8.59 -6.80 13.99
N PHE A 35 -7.96 -7.07 12.85
CA PHE A 35 -8.58 -7.20 11.55
C PHE A 35 -8.50 -8.65 11.06
N ASP A 36 -9.49 -9.06 10.27
CA ASP A 36 -9.41 -10.34 9.53
C ASP A 36 -8.55 -10.22 8.28
N GLY A 37 -8.32 -9.01 7.82
CA GLY A 37 -7.39 -8.72 6.73
C GLY A 37 -7.38 -7.23 6.40
N VAL A 38 -6.42 -6.80 5.61
CA VAL A 38 -6.31 -5.41 5.15
C VAL A 38 -6.20 -5.40 3.62
N VAL A 39 -7.07 -4.64 2.95
CA VAL A 39 -7.04 -4.56 1.49
C VAL A 39 -6.65 -3.14 1.06
N PHE A 40 -5.65 -3.05 0.21
CA PHE A 40 -5.26 -1.82 -0.48
C PHE A 40 -5.77 -1.89 -1.91
N ILE A 41 -6.45 -0.85 -2.37
CA ILE A 41 -7.06 -0.80 -3.71
C ILE A 41 -6.67 0.50 -4.36
N GLY A 42 -5.83 0.47 -5.39
CA GLY A 42 -5.38 1.71 -5.97
C GLY A 42 -4.36 1.60 -7.10
N ASP A 43 -3.85 2.75 -7.49
CA ASP A 43 -2.83 2.90 -8.53
C ASP A 43 -1.41 2.86 -7.93
N ASP A 44 -0.42 3.22 -8.77
CA ASP A 44 1.00 3.21 -8.39
C ASP A 44 1.32 4.09 -7.18
N MET A 45 0.52 5.13 -6.91
CA MET A 45 0.72 5.95 -5.72
C MET A 45 0.42 5.16 -4.45
N LEU A 46 -0.70 4.44 -4.41
CA LEU A 46 -1.03 3.60 -3.27
C LEU A 46 -0.07 2.42 -3.15
N ARG A 47 0.46 1.93 -4.28
CA ARG A 47 1.44 0.85 -4.32
C ARG A 47 2.68 1.20 -3.48
N HIS A 48 3.14 2.45 -3.50
CA HIS A 48 4.25 2.88 -2.64
C HIS A 48 3.92 2.81 -1.14
N ILE A 49 2.68 3.17 -0.75
CA ILE A 49 2.23 3.05 0.64
C ILE A 49 2.19 1.58 1.05
N TYR A 50 1.71 0.70 0.18
CA TYR A 50 1.70 -0.74 0.44
C TYR A 50 3.12 -1.33 0.51
N ALA A 51 4.04 -0.88 -0.32
CA ALA A 51 5.45 -1.27 -0.24
C ALA A 51 6.08 -0.82 1.09
N ALA A 52 5.83 0.43 1.52
CA ALA A 52 6.28 0.93 2.81
C ALA A 52 5.66 0.16 4.00
N PHE A 53 4.38 -0.23 3.88
CA PHE A 53 3.73 -1.10 4.85
C PHE A 53 4.48 -2.44 4.98
N ASN A 54 4.82 -3.09 3.87
CA ASN A 54 5.60 -4.34 3.87
C ASN A 54 7.03 -4.18 4.43
N ILE A 55 7.69 -3.04 4.21
CA ILE A 55 8.98 -2.73 4.85
C ILE A 55 8.88 -2.82 6.37
N LEU A 56 7.83 -2.23 6.95
CA LEU A 56 7.63 -2.24 8.40
C LEU A 56 7.33 -3.65 8.93
N LEU A 57 6.50 -4.42 8.23
CA LEU A 57 6.14 -5.79 8.66
C LEU A 57 7.30 -6.80 8.55
N ARG A 58 8.27 -6.52 7.68
CA ARG A 58 9.42 -7.40 7.40
C ARG A 58 10.71 -6.94 8.08
N GLU A 59 10.69 -5.81 8.77
CA GLU A 59 11.89 -5.14 9.33
C GLU A 59 13.03 -4.96 8.32
N ASN A 60 12.69 -4.74 7.05
CA ASN A 60 13.67 -4.66 5.97
C ASN A 60 13.53 -3.34 5.21
N VAL A 61 14.24 -2.32 5.68
CA VAL A 61 14.24 -0.99 5.05
C VAL A 61 14.85 -1.03 3.64
N ALA A 62 15.77 -1.96 3.39
CA ALA A 62 16.51 -2.02 2.15
C ALA A 62 15.69 -2.60 0.98
N LEU A 63 14.93 -3.67 1.21
CA LEU A 63 14.23 -4.44 0.15
C LEU A 63 12.85 -4.94 0.58
N GLY A 64 12.33 -4.49 1.72
CA GLY A 64 11.09 -5.03 2.31
C GLY A 64 9.83 -4.78 1.49
N GLY A 65 9.83 -3.85 0.53
CA GLY A 65 8.74 -3.69 -0.43
C GLY A 65 8.74 -4.71 -1.57
N LEU A 66 9.82 -5.49 -1.72
CA LEU A 66 10.09 -6.32 -2.91
C LEU A 66 10.10 -7.82 -2.63
N GLU A 67 9.72 -8.59 -3.64
CA GLU A 67 9.88 -10.04 -3.79
C GLU A 67 11.34 -10.38 -4.06
N GLN A 68 12.23 -10.06 -3.11
CA GLN A 68 13.68 -10.20 -3.24
C GLN A 68 14.16 -11.61 -3.64
N TRP A 69 13.33 -12.63 -3.43
CA TRP A 69 13.59 -14.02 -3.82
C TRP A 69 13.46 -14.26 -5.33
N LYS A 70 12.81 -13.37 -6.09
CA LYS A 70 12.75 -13.41 -7.55
C LYS A 70 13.89 -12.60 -8.22
N MET A 71 14.76 -11.99 -7.41
CA MET A 71 15.77 -11.03 -7.88
C MET A 71 17.19 -11.61 -7.83
N THR A 72 17.95 -11.32 -8.87
CA THR A 72 19.41 -11.51 -8.93
C THR A 72 20.13 -10.58 -7.95
N ASP A 73 21.40 -10.83 -7.66
CA ASP A 73 22.21 -9.94 -6.80
C ASP A 73 22.31 -8.52 -7.39
N ILE A 74 22.40 -8.40 -8.72
CA ILE A 74 22.48 -7.11 -9.43
C ILE A 74 21.18 -6.33 -9.26
N GLU A 75 20.03 -7.00 -9.42
CA GLU A 75 18.73 -6.37 -9.22
C GLU A 75 18.52 -5.96 -7.76
N ARG A 76 18.92 -6.81 -6.80
CA ARG A 76 18.84 -6.49 -5.37
C ARG A 76 19.67 -5.27 -5.01
N ASP A 77 20.87 -5.12 -5.57
CA ASP A 77 21.70 -3.94 -5.35
C ASP A 77 21.10 -2.69 -6.02
N SER A 78 20.62 -2.83 -7.26
CA SER A 78 20.03 -1.72 -8.02
C SER A 78 18.76 -1.16 -7.38
N CYS A 79 17.93 -2.02 -6.80
CA CYS A 79 16.62 -1.68 -6.23
C CYS A 79 16.62 -1.41 -4.72
N ARG A 80 17.79 -1.29 -4.11
CA ARG A 80 17.91 -1.13 -2.65
C ARG A 80 17.46 0.26 -2.16
N CYS A 81 16.90 0.32 -0.95
CA CYS A 81 16.48 1.55 -0.26
C CYS A 81 15.47 2.34 -1.11
N ASP A 82 15.68 3.63 -1.35
CA ASP A 82 14.73 4.47 -2.07
C ASP A 82 14.50 4.01 -3.52
N HIS A 83 15.47 3.31 -4.12
CA HIS A 83 15.35 2.79 -5.48
C HIS A 83 14.18 1.82 -5.65
N GLN A 84 13.75 1.11 -4.59
CA GLN A 84 12.57 0.24 -4.66
C GLN A 84 11.26 1.00 -4.98
N PHE A 85 11.27 2.33 -4.79
CA PHE A 85 10.13 3.20 -5.09
C PHE A 85 10.32 3.99 -6.38
N VAL A 86 11.55 4.45 -6.67
CA VAL A 86 11.78 5.43 -7.75
C VAL A 86 12.24 4.82 -9.07
N LYS A 87 12.86 3.63 -9.05
CA LYS A 87 13.32 2.98 -10.29
C LYS A 87 12.21 2.13 -10.90
N ALA A 88 11.86 2.45 -12.14
CA ALA A 88 10.80 1.76 -12.87
C ALA A 88 11.07 0.25 -13.02
N GLU A 89 12.35 -0.13 -13.15
CA GLU A 89 12.79 -1.52 -13.27
C GLU A 89 12.47 -2.35 -12.02
N CYS A 90 12.31 -1.69 -10.86
CA CYS A 90 12.01 -2.36 -9.60
C CYS A 90 10.51 -2.64 -9.41
N SER A 91 9.64 -2.02 -10.23
CA SER A 91 8.18 -2.16 -10.10
C SER A 91 7.68 -3.59 -10.28
N GLY A 92 8.34 -4.37 -11.14
CA GLY A 92 8.01 -5.77 -11.41
C GLY A 92 8.28 -6.72 -10.24
N PHE A 93 9.00 -6.27 -9.21
CA PHE A 93 9.31 -7.05 -8.02
C PHE A 93 8.50 -6.64 -6.80
N LEU A 94 7.52 -5.73 -6.92
CA LEU A 94 6.76 -5.27 -5.76
C LEU A 94 5.86 -6.38 -5.22
N VAL A 95 5.87 -6.56 -3.90
CA VAL A 95 4.96 -7.48 -3.23
C VAL A 95 3.51 -7.07 -3.48
N SER A 96 2.64 -8.04 -3.74
CA SER A 96 1.21 -7.83 -3.97
C SER A 96 0.35 -8.41 -2.85
N SER A 97 0.80 -9.42 -2.12
CA SER A 97 0.04 -10.02 -1.00
C SER A 97 0.92 -10.62 0.11
N SER A 98 0.34 -10.78 1.30
CA SER A 98 0.94 -11.53 2.41
C SER A 98 1.10 -13.03 2.09
N GLU A 99 0.27 -13.56 1.18
CA GLU A 99 0.32 -14.96 0.75
C GLU A 99 1.60 -15.25 -0.04
N GLU A 100 2.01 -14.35 -0.94
CA GLU A 100 3.28 -14.43 -1.68
C GLU A 100 4.47 -14.50 -0.73
N ILE A 101 4.47 -13.69 0.33
CA ILE A 101 5.51 -13.69 1.36
C ILE A 101 5.51 -15.03 2.11
N THR A 102 4.34 -15.49 2.55
CA THR A 102 4.21 -16.69 3.40
C THR A 102 4.64 -17.96 2.66
N LYS A 103 4.23 -18.11 1.40
CA LYS A 103 4.64 -19.26 0.56
C LYS A 103 6.16 -19.35 0.44
N HIS A 104 6.83 -18.23 0.17
CA HIS A 104 8.28 -18.24 0.02
C HIS A 104 9.04 -18.31 1.33
N ASP A 105 8.48 -17.75 2.41
CA ASP A 105 9.06 -17.97 3.74
C ASP A 105 9.15 -19.47 4.00
N SER A 106 8.09 -20.27 3.77
CA SER A 106 8.12 -21.71 4.01
C SER A 106 9.17 -22.52 3.22
N GLU A 107 9.78 -21.99 2.16
CA GLU A 107 10.60 -22.76 1.21
C GLU A 107 12.15 -22.62 1.35
N GLY A 108 12.70 -21.70 2.17
CA GLY A 108 14.07 -21.84 2.69
C GLY A 108 15.04 -20.63 2.63
N GLY A 109 15.87 -20.54 3.68
CA GLY A 109 17.31 -20.19 3.61
C GLY A 109 17.76 -18.73 3.81
N HIS A 110 17.15 -17.75 3.15
CA HIS A 110 17.64 -16.36 3.15
C HIS A 110 16.53 -15.38 3.52
N ARG A 111 16.11 -15.42 4.79
CA ARG A 111 14.94 -14.68 5.27
C ARG A 111 15.32 -13.35 5.92
N SER A 112 14.63 -12.29 5.48
CA SER A 112 14.15 -11.31 6.45
C SER A 112 12.86 -11.89 7.02
N PRO A 113 12.77 -12.24 8.31
CA PRO A 113 11.56 -12.81 8.87
C PRO A 113 10.38 -11.86 8.65
N PHE A 114 9.33 -12.32 7.97
CA PHE A 114 8.05 -11.63 8.01
C PHE A 114 7.40 -11.90 9.36
N TYR A 115 7.27 -10.87 10.18
CA TYR A 115 6.86 -11.03 11.58
C TYR A 115 5.35 -11.05 11.78
N CYS A 116 4.56 -10.58 10.81
CA CYS A 116 3.10 -10.46 10.93
C CYS A 116 2.34 -11.47 10.04
N GLN A 117 2.54 -12.77 10.27
CA GLN A 117 1.90 -13.83 9.47
C GLN A 117 0.38 -13.97 9.68
N ARG A 118 -0.19 -13.42 10.76
CA ARG A 118 -1.55 -13.71 11.20
C ARG A 118 -2.66 -12.89 10.54
N THR A 119 -2.33 -11.73 9.98
CA THR A 119 -3.31 -10.85 9.33
C THR A 119 -3.03 -10.80 7.83
N PRO A 120 -3.88 -11.41 6.99
CA PRO A 120 -3.69 -11.37 5.55
C PRO A 120 -3.84 -9.94 5.03
N HIS A 121 -3.03 -9.58 4.03
CA HIS A 121 -3.17 -8.30 3.37
C HIS A 121 -2.85 -8.42 1.88
N SER A 122 -3.53 -7.62 1.08
CA SER A 122 -3.42 -7.66 -0.38
C SER A 122 -3.51 -6.29 -0.99
N PHE A 123 -2.87 -6.12 -2.13
CA PHE A 123 -2.97 -4.94 -2.99
C PHE A 123 -3.66 -5.30 -4.31
N LEU A 124 -4.78 -4.64 -4.59
CA LEU A 124 -5.53 -4.72 -5.83
C LEU A 124 -5.16 -3.51 -6.70
N GLN A 125 -4.38 -3.74 -7.75
CA GLN A 125 -3.97 -2.69 -8.66
C GLN A 125 -5.10 -2.32 -9.62
N ILE A 126 -5.47 -1.05 -9.62
CA ILE A 126 -6.48 -0.50 -10.53
C ILE A 126 -5.90 0.70 -11.28
N SER A 127 -6.43 0.95 -12.47
CA SER A 127 -6.09 2.12 -13.28
C SER A 127 -7.27 3.06 -13.50
N GLY A 128 -8.49 2.66 -13.13
CA GLY A 128 -9.70 3.44 -13.34
C GLY A 128 -10.94 2.77 -12.75
N SER A 129 -12.09 3.32 -13.13
CA SER A 129 -13.42 2.79 -12.84
C SER A 129 -14.22 2.70 -14.16
N PRO A 130 -14.85 1.56 -14.49
CA PRO A 130 -14.87 0.32 -13.71
C PRO A 130 -13.52 -0.41 -13.70
N ALA A 131 -13.19 -1.05 -12.59
CA ALA A 131 -12.07 -1.97 -12.47
C ALA A 131 -12.38 -3.33 -13.11
N PRO A 132 -11.36 -4.14 -13.45
CA PRO A 132 -11.57 -5.50 -13.93
C PRO A 132 -12.41 -6.35 -12.96
N GLU A 133 -13.39 -7.08 -13.50
CA GLU A 133 -14.28 -8.00 -12.74
C GLU A 133 -13.49 -9.00 -11.87
N THR A 134 -12.32 -9.43 -12.32
CA THR A 134 -11.44 -10.33 -11.55
C THR A 134 -10.99 -9.73 -10.21
N LEU A 135 -10.86 -8.40 -10.12
CA LEU A 135 -10.53 -7.72 -8.88
C LEU A 135 -11.76 -7.58 -7.98
N HIS A 136 -12.95 -7.42 -8.56
CA HIS A 136 -14.21 -7.44 -7.80
C HIS A 136 -14.43 -8.79 -7.16
N THR A 137 -14.24 -9.89 -7.92
CA THR A 137 -14.35 -11.25 -7.37
C THR A 137 -13.30 -11.50 -6.30
N THR A 138 -12.06 -11.03 -6.51
CA THR A 138 -11.01 -11.15 -5.49
C THR A 138 -11.39 -10.45 -4.19
N LEU A 139 -11.93 -9.23 -4.25
CA LEU A 139 -12.40 -8.54 -3.05
C LEU A 139 -13.59 -9.27 -2.42
N ALA A 140 -14.57 -9.71 -3.21
CA ALA A 140 -15.73 -10.43 -2.70
C ALA A 140 -15.31 -11.72 -1.97
N ASP A 141 -14.39 -12.49 -2.53
CA ASP A 141 -13.85 -13.70 -1.90
C ASP A 141 -13.08 -13.39 -0.61
N LEU A 142 -12.27 -12.32 -0.61
CA LEU A 142 -11.60 -11.83 0.60
C LEU A 142 -12.61 -11.42 1.68
N LEU A 143 -13.76 -10.86 1.29
CA LEU A 143 -14.85 -10.48 2.19
C LEU A 143 -15.76 -11.66 2.58
N ALA A 144 -15.68 -12.81 1.92
CA ALA A 144 -16.47 -14.00 2.25
C ALA A 144 -15.73 -15.01 3.15
N LYS A 145 -14.40 -14.91 3.25
CA LYS A 145 -13.52 -15.93 3.88
C LYS A 145 -13.87 -16.31 5.34
N ASP A 146 -14.54 -15.46 6.10
CA ASP A 146 -14.92 -15.76 7.49
C ASP A 146 -16.20 -15.00 7.89
N HIS A 147 -17.35 -15.57 7.57
CA HIS A 147 -18.64 -14.97 7.88
C HIS A 147 -18.95 -14.89 9.39
N ASP A 148 -18.28 -15.71 10.20
CA ASP A 148 -18.53 -15.80 11.65
C ASP A 148 -17.62 -14.88 12.46
N SER A 149 -16.56 -14.34 11.84
CA SER A 149 -15.70 -13.35 12.49
C SER A 149 -16.35 -11.97 12.54
N TYR A 150 -16.28 -11.36 13.73
CA TYR A 150 -16.72 -9.98 13.97
C TYR A 150 -15.63 -8.94 13.66
N LYS A 151 -14.43 -9.36 13.27
CA LYS A 151 -13.33 -8.44 13.03
C LYS A 151 -13.51 -7.70 11.69
N PRO A 152 -13.18 -6.41 11.64
CA PRO A 152 -13.30 -5.65 10.39
C PRO A 152 -12.26 -6.06 9.34
N VAL A 153 -12.59 -5.78 8.08
CA VAL A 153 -11.66 -5.82 6.94
C VAL A 153 -11.49 -4.40 6.40
N PRO A 154 -10.54 -3.59 6.93
CA PRO A 154 -10.31 -2.25 6.45
C PRO A 154 -9.86 -2.21 4.99
N MET A 155 -10.38 -1.21 4.28
CA MET A 155 -10.07 -0.92 2.89
C MET A 155 -9.35 0.42 2.81
N VAL A 156 -8.12 0.41 2.29
CA VAL A 156 -7.37 1.62 1.98
C VAL A 156 -7.46 1.85 0.48
N HIS A 157 -8.01 2.99 0.07
CA HIS A 157 -8.26 3.28 -1.33
C HIS A 157 -7.58 4.57 -1.76
N SER A 158 -7.03 4.55 -2.98
CA SER A 158 -6.53 5.73 -3.65
C SER A 158 -6.47 5.54 -5.14
N ILE A 159 -6.93 6.52 -5.90
CA ILE A 159 -6.72 6.59 -7.33
C ILE A 159 -6.55 8.05 -7.74
N GLY A 160 -5.56 8.32 -8.59
CA GLY A 160 -5.33 9.67 -9.06
C GLY A 160 -4.35 9.74 -10.22
N LEU A 161 -3.16 9.17 -10.10
CA LEU A 161 -2.16 9.25 -11.17
C LEU A 161 -2.66 8.57 -12.44
N SER A 162 -3.27 7.39 -12.31
CA SER A 162 -3.80 6.63 -13.45
C SER A 162 -4.99 7.31 -14.13
N THR A 163 -5.68 8.21 -13.43
CA THR A 163 -6.86 8.94 -13.92
C THR A 163 -6.58 10.43 -14.16
N ALA A 164 -5.31 10.81 -14.29
CA ALA A 164 -4.89 12.21 -14.49
C ALA A 164 -5.45 13.18 -13.43
N LEU A 165 -5.58 12.71 -12.19
CA LEU A 165 -6.08 13.42 -11.01
C LEU A 165 -7.54 13.90 -11.16
N GLU A 166 -8.33 13.25 -12.02
CA GLU A 166 -9.71 13.61 -12.21
C GLU A 166 -10.58 13.20 -11.01
N TRP A 167 -11.18 14.20 -10.36
CA TRP A 167 -12.07 13.99 -9.22
C TRP A 167 -13.24 13.04 -9.51
N LEU A 168 -13.88 13.15 -10.67
CA LEU A 168 -15.05 12.32 -10.98
C LEU A 168 -14.67 10.85 -11.16
N SER A 169 -13.52 10.56 -11.77
CA SER A 169 -12.99 9.19 -11.85
C SER A 169 -12.66 8.62 -10.47
N ALA A 170 -12.08 9.44 -9.58
CA ALA A 170 -11.82 9.05 -8.19
C ALA A 170 -13.11 8.76 -7.41
N ALA A 171 -14.13 9.63 -7.54
CA ALA A 171 -15.43 9.43 -6.89
C ALA A 171 -16.13 8.15 -7.39
N LYS A 172 -16.15 7.91 -8.71
CA LYS A 172 -16.72 6.69 -9.29
C LYS A 172 -16.02 5.43 -8.80
N SER A 173 -14.69 5.45 -8.70
CA SER A 173 -13.93 4.31 -8.17
C SER A 173 -14.25 4.07 -6.70
N MET A 174 -14.36 5.13 -5.89
CA MET A 174 -14.77 4.99 -4.49
C MET A 174 -16.17 4.38 -4.36
N ASP A 175 -17.16 4.89 -5.12
CA ASP A 175 -18.53 4.38 -5.10
C ASP A 175 -18.61 2.90 -5.52
N GLU A 176 -17.82 2.50 -6.52
CA GLU A 176 -17.72 1.12 -6.99
C GLU A 176 -17.26 0.16 -5.89
N TRP A 177 -16.18 0.49 -5.18
CA TRP A 177 -15.63 -0.36 -4.12
C TRP A 177 -16.49 -0.37 -2.86
N LEU A 178 -17.09 0.77 -2.50
CA LEU A 178 -18.07 0.83 -1.42
C LEU A 178 -19.30 -0.03 -1.72
N ALA A 179 -19.80 -0.05 -2.96
CA ALA A 179 -20.94 -0.88 -3.33
C ALA A 179 -20.66 -2.39 -3.19
N ILE A 180 -19.42 -2.85 -3.40
CA ILE A 180 -19.03 -4.24 -3.15
C ILE A 180 -18.93 -4.51 -1.64
N ALA A 181 -18.34 -3.57 -0.90
CA ALA A 181 -18.18 -3.67 0.55
C ALA A 181 -19.54 -3.73 1.26
N ASP A 182 -20.49 -2.86 0.90
CA ASP A 182 -21.84 -2.81 1.47
C ASP A 182 -22.61 -4.11 1.23
N LYS A 183 -22.44 -4.73 0.05
CA LYS A 183 -23.06 -6.03 -0.27
C LYS A 183 -22.51 -7.19 0.56
N SER A 184 -21.29 -7.08 1.06
CA SER A 184 -20.66 -8.15 1.86
C SER A 184 -21.25 -8.28 3.27
N LEU A 185 -21.97 -7.26 3.75
CA LEU A 185 -22.47 -7.16 5.13
C LEU A 185 -21.37 -7.24 6.21
N ARG A 186 -20.10 -7.13 5.82
CA ARG A 186 -18.95 -7.08 6.74
C ARG A 186 -18.70 -5.65 7.20
N ASN A 187 -18.10 -5.49 8.38
CA ASN A 187 -17.58 -4.20 8.80
C ASN A 187 -16.31 -3.89 8.00
N THR A 188 -16.39 -2.94 7.06
CA THR A 188 -15.30 -2.56 6.16
C THR A 188 -14.94 -1.08 6.33
N PRO A 189 -14.18 -0.71 7.39
CA PRO A 189 -13.73 0.67 7.56
C PRO A 189 -12.96 1.14 6.33
N PHE A 190 -13.35 2.28 5.77
CA PHE A 190 -12.81 2.78 4.53
C PHE A 190 -11.91 4.01 4.76
N LEU A 191 -10.66 3.92 4.33
CA LEU A 191 -9.70 5.01 4.37
C LEU A 191 -9.39 5.48 2.94
N TRP A 192 -9.82 6.71 2.62
CA TRP A 192 -9.40 7.38 1.40
C TRP A 192 -8.05 8.08 1.57
N VAL A 193 -7.11 7.77 0.68
CA VAL A 193 -5.84 8.48 0.56
C VAL A 193 -5.92 9.38 -0.66
N GLY A 194 -5.86 10.69 -0.44
CA GLY A 194 -5.84 11.65 -1.55
C GLY A 194 -4.53 11.59 -2.35
N PRO A 195 -4.51 12.18 -3.56
CA PRO A 195 -3.29 12.29 -4.35
C PRO A 195 -2.19 13.01 -3.57
N ALA A 196 -0.93 12.63 -3.84
CA ALA A 196 0.23 13.25 -3.21
C ALA A 196 0.24 14.76 -3.52
N ALA A 197 0.68 15.54 -2.54
CA ALA A 197 0.90 16.95 -2.74
C ALA A 197 2.01 17.13 -3.78
N ALA A 198 1.66 17.64 -4.96
CA ALA A 198 2.66 18.10 -5.90
C ALA A 198 3.34 19.35 -5.31
N GLY A 199 4.66 19.28 -5.13
CA GLY A 199 5.44 20.42 -4.68
C GLY A 199 5.22 21.62 -5.60
N HIS A 200 5.34 22.83 -5.05
CA HIS A 200 5.15 24.10 -5.75
C HIS A 200 6.01 24.29 -7.02
N LEU A 201 7.01 23.43 -7.22
CA LEU A 201 7.92 23.45 -8.36
C LEU A 201 7.51 22.54 -9.52
N LYS A 202 6.50 21.66 -9.34
CA LYS A 202 6.04 20.77 -10.41
C LYS A 202 4.86 21.39 -11.17
N PRO A 203 5.00 21.68 -12.48
CA PRO A 203 3.87 22.04 -13.33
C PRO A 203 2.79 20.94 -13.28
N PRO A 204 1.48 21.29 -13.29
CA PRO A 204 0.40 20.31 -13.23
C PRO A 204 0.50 19.18 -14.25
N ALA A 205 0.96 19.50 -15.48
CA ALA A 205 1.16 18.54 -16.55
C ALA A 205 2.27 17.50 -16.28
N GLN A 206 3.25 17.82 -15.43
CA GLN A 206 4.34 16.89 -15.08
C GLN A 206 3.97 15.94 -13.93
N ILE A 207 2.95 16.26 -13.13
CA ILE A 207 2.49 15.40 -12.03
C ILE A 207 1.93 14.08 -12.58
N VAL A 208 1.16 14.17 -13.68
CA VAL A 208 0.54 13.02 -14.34
C VAL A 208 1.59 12.12 -15.00
N GLY A 209 2.68 12.69 -15.54
CA GLY A 209 3.72 11.94 -16.27
C GLY A 209 4.87 11.41 -15.41
N GLN A 210 5.22 12.08 -14.31
CA GLN A 210 6.33 11.68 -13.42
C GLN A 210 5.88 11.06 -12.10
N GLY A 211 4.59 11.11 -11.78
CA GLY A 211 4.07 10.70 -10.48
C GLY A 211 4.77 11.41 -9.32
N ASN A 212 5.16 10.64 -8.31
CA ASN A 212 5.78 11.14 -7.08
C ASN A 212 7.31 11.30 -7.15
N ASN A 213 7.96 11.02 -8.28
CA ASN A 213 9.42 11.11 -8.40
C ASN A 213 9.89 12.51 -8.02
N ALA A 214 10.79 12.64 -7.04
CA ALA A 214 11.42 13.93 -6.76
C ALA A 214 12.17 14.41 -8.02
N LEU A 215 12.09 15.72 -8.31
CA LEU A 215 12.93 16.35 -9.33
C LEU A 215 14.38 16.40 -8.84
#